data_AF-A0AAW8FNP4-F1
#
_entry.id   AF-A0AAW8FNP4-F1
#
_cell.length_a   1.000
_cell.length_b   1.000
_cell.length_c   1.000
_cell.angle_alpha   90.00
_cell.angle_beta   90.00
_cell.angle_gamma   90.00
#
_symmetry.space_group_name_H-M   'P 1'
#
loop_
_entity.id
_entity.type
_entity.pdbx_description
1 polymer ?
#
loop_
_entity_poly.entity_id
_entity_poly.type
_entity_poly.pdbx_seq_one_letter_code
_entity_poly.pdbx_strand_id
1 'polypeptide(L)'
;MAPTPAGNRKTRVHVVSDVHGNARALARAGEGADALICLGDLVLFLDYADHSRGIFPDLFGTENADLIVELRTARRFEEARELGARLWGGIGADRASVIEKAVRKQYAEMFAAFPTPTYATYGNVDMPPLWPEYAGPGTTVLDGERVEIGGWTFGFVGGGLRTPMRTPYEISDEEYAAKIEAVGEVDVLCTHIPPEVPELVYDTVARRFERGSRALLDAIRRTRPRYSLFGHVHQPLVRRMRIGATECVNVGHFAGSGKPWALEW
;
A
#
# COMPACT_ATOMS: atom_id res chain seq x y z
N MET A 1 -16.43 44.53 9.82
CA MET A 1 -17.10 43.37 9.24
C MET A 1 -16.84 42.19 10.16
N ALA A 2 -17.88 41.62 10.75
CA ALA A 2 -17.75 40.37 11.51
C ALA A 2 -17.32 39.25 10.57
N PRO A 3 -16.45 38.31 10.98
CA PRO A 3 -16.12 37.17 10.15
C PRO A 3 -17.39 36.35 9.92
N THR A 4 -17.72 36.14 8.65
CA THR A 4 -18.76 35.20 8.23
C THR A 4 -18.47 33.85 8.89
N PRO A 5 -19.46 33.17 9.52
CA PRO A 5 -19.23 31.84 10.06
C PRO A 5 -18.70 30.95 8.94
N ALA A 6 -17.62 30.22 9.19
CA ALA A 6 -17.15 29.21 8.25
C ALA A 6 -18.32 28.26 7.98
N GLY A 7 -18.90 28.36 6.79
CA GLY A 7 -20.00 27.52 6.37
C GLY A 7 -19.61 26.05 6.52
N ASN A 8 -20.61 25.22 6.76
CA ASN A 8 -20.63 23.78 6.96
C ASN A 8 -19.89 22.99 5.84
N ARG A 9 -18.58 23.19 5.70
CA ARG A 9 -17.75 22.59 4.65
C ARG A 9 -17.36 21.20 5.12
N LYS A 10 -17.91 20.19 4.45
CA LYS A 10 -17.52 18.80 4.65
C LYS A 10 -16.03 18.63 4.42
N THR A 11 -15.38 17.84 5.28
CA THR A 11 -13.99 17.43 5.04
C THR A 11 -13.97 16.29 4.06
N ARG A 12 -13.07 16.33 3.08
CA ARG A 12 -12.92 15.33 2.04
C ARG A 12 -11.50 14.83 1.98
N VAL A 13 -11.28 13.54 2.21
CA VAL A 13 -9.97 12.91 1.99
C VAL A 13 -10.04 11.93 0.85
N HIS A 14 -8.97 11.88 0.08
CA HIS A 14 -8.74 10.83 -0.91
C HIS A 14 -7.83 9.77 -0.30
N VAL A 15 -8.11 8.49 -0.56
CA VAL A 15 -7.36 7.37 0.00
C VAL A 15 -6.92 6.46 -1.15
N VAL A 16 -5.64 6.11 -1.17
CA VAL A 16 -5.02 5.22 -2.15
C VAL A 16 -4.19 4.14 -1.46
N SER A 17 -4.00 3.00 -2.12
CA SER A 17 -3.06 1.95 -1.73
C SER A 17 -2.62 1.20 -2.99
N ASP A 18 -1.51 0.47 -2.91
CA ASP A 18 -0.95 -0.32 -4.00
C ASP A 18 -0.66 0.58 -5.22
N VAL A 19 0.19 1.60 -5.00
CA VAL A 19 0.49 2.67 -5.97
C VAL A 19 1.39 2.16 -7.10
N HIS A 20 2.33 1.27 -6.77
CA HIS A 20 3.29 0.60 -7.65
C HIS A 20 3.75 1.49 -8.82
N GLY A 21 4.46 2.57 -8.49
CA GLY A 21 5.10 3.43 -9.48
C GLY A 21 4.16 4.31 -10.32
N ASN A 22 2.87 4.40 -10.02
CA ASN A 22 1.94 5.26 -10.77
C ASN A 22 2.00 6.73 -10.31
N ALA A 23 3.18 7.37 -10.38
CA ALA A 23 3.38 8.78 -10.01
C ALA A 23 2.46 9.73 -10.78
N ARG A 24 2.20 9.45 -12.06
CA ARG A 24 1.37 10.31 -12.90
C ARG A 24 -0.06 10.42 -12.38
N ALA A 25 -0.66 9.31 -11.91
CA ALA A 25 -1.97 9.36 -11.28
C ALA A 25 -1.89 9.91 -9.85
N LEU A 26 -0.84 9.55 -9.11
CA LEU A 26 -0.62 10.02 -7.74
C LEU A 26 -0.58 11.55 -7.64
N ALA A 27 0.10 12.22 -8.58
CA ALA A 27 0.18 13.69 -8.65
C ALA A 27 -1.19 14.38 -8.76
N ARG A 28 -2.21 13.68 -9.27
CA ARG A 28 -3.59 14.18 -9.37
C ARG A 28 -4.51 13.61 -8.29
N ALA A 29 -4.01 12.70 -7.45
CA ALA A 29 -4.83 12.01 -6.47
C ALA A 29 -5.35 12.94 -5.36
N GLY A 30 -4.79 14.14 -5.19
CA GLY A 30 -5.29 15.16 -4.26
C GLY A 30 -6.35 16.10 -4.85
N GLU A 31 -6.65 16.03 -6.16
CA GLU A 31 -7.58 16.96 -6.80
C GLU A 31 -8.98 16.90 -6.15
N GLY A 32 -9.41 18.03 -5.58
CA GLY A 32 -10.69 18.16 -4.89
C GLY A 32 -10.74 17.55 -3.49
N ALA A 33 -9.63 17.09 -2.92
CA ALA A 33 -9.55 16.64 -1.54
C ALA A 33 -8.80 17.64 -0.65
N ASP A 34 -9.11 17.64 0.63
CA ASP A 34 -8.42 18.40 1.68
C ASP A 34 -7.08 17.75 2.07
N ALA A 35 -6.98 16.43 1.91
CA ALA A 35 -5.75 15.67 2.12
C ALA A 35 -5.76 14.37 1.30
N LEU A 36 -4.57 13.83 1.03
CA LEU A 36 -4.37 12.47 0.56
C LEU A 36 -3.97 11.56 1.73
N ILE A 37 -4.50 10.34 1.74
CA ILE A 37 -4.03 9.23 2.56
C ILE A 37 -3.45 8.16 1.62
N CYS A 38 -2.21 7.75 1.85
CA CYS A 38 -1.54 6.71 1.07
C CYS A 38 -1.19 5.51 1.96
N LEU A 39 -1.75 4.34 1.67
CA LEU A 39 -1.59 3.10 2.44
C LEU A 39 -0.53 2.19 1.81
N GLY A 40 0.58 2.77 1.34
CA GLY A 40 1.77 2.03 0.96
C GLY A 40 1.78 1.38 -0.43
N ASP A 41 2.80 0.55 -0.60
CA ASP A 41 3.17 -0.15 -1.84
C ASP A 41 3.48 0.82 -2.98
N LEU A 42 4.49 1.67 -2.75
CA LEU A 42 4.99 2.62 -3.73
C LEU A 42 5.87 1.95 -4.78
N VAL A 43 6.66 0.95 -4.36
CA VAL A 43 7.66 0.29 -5.21
C VAL A 43 6.99 -0.61 -6.26
N LEU A 44 7.38 -0.46 -7.52
CA LEU A 44 7.04 -1.36 -8.61
C LEU A 44 8.25 -2.24 -8.95
N PHE A 45 8.22 -3.50 -8.52
CA PHE A 45 9.27 -4.46 -8.89
C PHE A 45 9.07 -5.02 -10.30
N LEU A 46 7.87 -5.47 -10.63
CA LEU A 46 7.51 -6.03 -11.94
C LEU A 46 6.01 -5.83 -12.16
N ASP A 47 5.66 -5.20 -13.27
CA ASP A 47 4.27 -5.02 -13.70
C ASP A 47 3.83 -6.22 -14.57
N TYR A 48 2.67 -6.82 -14.24
CA TYR A 48 2.12 -7.98 -14.96
C TYR A 48 1.20 -7.58 -16.13
N ALA A 49 0.92 -6.29 -16.32
CA ALA A 49 0.16 -5.77 -17.44
C ALA A 49 1.05 -5.07 -18.48
N ASP A 50 2.14 -4.44 -18.03
CA ASP A 50 3.13 -3.79 -18.89
C ASP A 50 4.55 -4.19 -18.47
N HIS A 51 5.08 -5.24 -19.09
CA HIS A 51 6.35 -5.85 -18.70
C HIS A 51 7.57 -4.96 -18.93
N SER A 52 7.40 -3.78 -19.55
CA SER A 52 8.46 -2.78 -19.68
C SER A 52 8.67 -1.94 -18.42
N ARG A 53 7.76 -2.04 -17.43
CA ARG A 53 7.77 -1.21 -16.23
C ARG A 53 8.26 -1.95 -14.99
N GLY A 54 9.04 -1.24 -14.17
CA GLY A 54 9.48 -1.67 -12.85
C GLY A 54 10.98 -1.98 -12.76
N ILE A 55 11.42 -2.34 -11.55
CA ILE A 55 12.84 -2.62 -11.27
C ILE A 55 13.35 -3.82 -12.09
N PHE A 56 12.54 -4.86 -12.27
CA PHE A 56 12.96 -6.08 -12.96
C PHE A 56 13.35 -5.84 -14.44
N PRO A 57 12.49 -5.25 -15.29
CA PRO A 57 12.90 -4.94 -16.67
C PRO A 57 14.02 -3.89 -16.76
N ASP A 58 14.09 -2.93 -15.82
CA ASP A 58 15.22 -1.98 -15.75
C ASP A 58 16.57 -2.70 -15.53
N LEU A 59 16.58 -3.80 -14.77
CA LEU A 59 17.79 -4.57 -14.45
C LEU A 59 18.10 -5.66 -15.48
N PHE A 60 17.07 -6.35 -15.99
CA PHE A 60 17.22 -7.58 -16.77
C PHE A 60 16.68 -7.49 -18.19
N GLY A 61 16.08 -6.37 -18.58
CA GLY A 61 15.46 -6.16 -19.88
C GLY A 61 14.04 -6.74 -19.99
N THR A 62 13.24 -6.14 -20.87
CA THR A 62 11.84 -6.50 -21.10
C THR A 62 11.66 -7.95 -21.55
N GLU A 63 12.56 -8.49 -22.38
CA GLU A 63 12.46 -9.89 -22.85
C GLU A 63 12.49 -10.90 -21.67
N ASN A 64 13.31 -10.63 -20.66
CA ASN A 64 13.34 -11.47 -19.46
C ASN A 64 12.12 -11.24 -18.57
N ALA A 65 11.54 -10.03 -18.60
CA ALA A 65 10.29 -9.72 -17.92
C ALA A 65 9.11 -10.49 -18.56
N ASP A 66 9.03 -10.51 -19.89
CA ASP A 66 8.07 -11.33 -20.64
C ASP A 66 8.18 -12.80 -20.24
N LEU A 67 9.39 -13.34 -20.28
CA LEU A 67 9.63 -14.76 -19.98
C LEU A 67 9.28 -15.10 -18.53
N ILE A 68 9.68 -14.28 -17.54
CA ILE A 68 9.40 -14.61 -16.14
C ILE A 68 7.90 -14.51 -15.82
N VAL A 69 7.17 -13.58 -16.44
CA VAL A 69 5.72 -13.47 -16.30
C VAL A 69 5.03 -14.66 -16.97
N GLU A 70 5.45 -15.07 -18.17
CA GLU A 70 4.93 -16.26 -18.85
C GLU A 70 5.06 -17.51 -17.96
N LEU A 71 6.28 -17.77 -17.46
CA LEU A 71 6.56 -18.94 -16.62
C LEU A 71 5.69 -18.95 -15.35
N ARG A 72 5.56 -17.81 -14.66
CA ARG A 72 4.74 -17.70 -13.45
C ARG A 72 3.25 -17.88 -13.75
N THR A 73 2.76 -17.31 -14.84
CA THR A 73 1.36 -17.43 -15.27
C THR A 73 1.01 -18.88 -15.64
N ALA A 74 1.94 -19.57 -16.29
CA ALA A 74 1.85 -20.99 -16.62
C ALA A 74 2.15 -21.92 -15.41
N ARG A 75 2.41 -21.37 -14.21
CA ARG A 75 2.76 -22.11 -12.98
C ARG A 75 4.03 -22.95 -13.09
N ARG A 76 4.93 -22.61 -14.01
CA ARG A 76 6.26 -23.21 -14.21
C ARG A 76 7.26 -22.59 -13.21
N PHE A 77 7.00 -22.77 -11.91
CA PHE A 77 7.71 -22.06 -10.84
C PHE A 77 9.18 -22.46 -10.68
N GLU A 78 9.55 -23.71 -11.00
CA GLU A 78 10.95 -24.14 -10.96
C GLU A 78 11.76 -23.42 -12.04
N GLU A 79 11.27 -23.41 -13.27
CA GLU A 79 11.91 -22.70 -14.39
C GLU A 79 11.99 -21.19 -14.15
N ALA A 80 10.94 -20.59 -13.57
CA ALA A 80 10.98 -19.18 -13.16
C ALA A 80 12.06 -18.91 -12.10
N ARG A 81 12.30 -19.86 -11.18
CA ARG A 81 13.34 -19.76 -10.16
C ARG A 81 14.73 -19.90 -10.76
N GLU A 82 14.92 -20.83 -11.69
CA GLU A 82 16.18 -21.02 -12.42
C GLU A 82 16.53 -19.81 -13.27
N LEU A 83 15.56 -19.24 -13.99
CA LEU A 83 15.71 -17.98 -14.71
C LEU A 83 16.16 -16.86 -13.76
N GLY A 84 15.46 -16.69 -12.64
CA GLY A 84 15.83 -15.70 -11.63
C GLY A 84 17.25 -15.90 -11.10
N ALA A 85 17.63 -17.13 -10.73
CA ALA A 85 18.96 -17.44 -10.24
C ALA A 85 20.05 -17.10 -11.27
N ARG A 86 19.83 -17.44 -12.56
CA ARG A 86 20.74 -17.10 -13.65
C ARG A 86 20.90 -15.59 -13.85
N LEU A 87 19.79 -14.84 -13.85
CA LEU A 87 19.81 -13.39 -14.02
C LEU A 87 20.53 -12.69 -12.87
N TRP A 88 20.21 -13.06 -11.62
CA TRP A 88 20.88 -12.51 -10.44
C TRP A 88 22.36 -12.89 -10.37
N GLY A 89 22.72 -14.10 -10.81
CA GLY A 89 24.12 -14.53 -10.90
C GLY A 89 24.95 -13.70 -11.88
N GLY A 90 24.31 -13.06 -12.87
CA GLY A 90 24.98 -12.20 -13.86
C GLY A 90 25.25 -10.76 -13.40
N ILE A 91 24.66 -10.31 -12.28
CA ILE A 91 24.66 -8.88 -11.90
C ILE A 91 26.00 -8.37 -11.33
N GLY A 92 26.94 -9.26 -10.97
CA GLY A 92 28.29 -8.89 -10.53
C GLY A 92 28.36 -8.03 -9.27
N ALA A 93 27.24 -7.76 -8.61
CA ALA A 93 27.09 -6.91 -7.44
C ALA A 93 26.13 -7.56 -6.43
N ASP A 94 26.13 -7.05 -5.19
CA ASP A 94 25.20 -7.50 -4.18
C ASP A 94 23.75 -7.15 -4.55
N ARG A 95 22.86 -8.14 -4.44
CA ARG A 95 21.45 -8.01 -4.81
C ARG A 95 20.73 -6.95 -3.99
N ALA A 96 20.99 -6.86 -2.68
CA ALA A 96 20.30 -5.89 -1.83
C ALA A 96 20.70 -4.47 -2.21
N SER A 97 21.99 -4.22 -2.45
CA SER A 97 22.50 -2.93 -2.92
C SER A 97 21.87 -2.50 -4.26
N VAL A 98 21.76 -3.42 -5.22
CA VAL A 98 21.15 -3.12 -6.54
C VAL A 98 19.66 -2.80 -6.40
N ILE A 99 18.92 -3.57 -5.60
CA ILE A 99 17.49 -3.33 -5.36
C ILE A 99 17.29 -1.99 -4.64
N GLU A 100 18.06 -1.72 -3.58
CA GLU A 100 17.97 -0.46 -2.83
C GLU A 100 18.20 0.74 -3.76
N LYS A 101 19.23 0.70 -4.62
CA LYS A 101 19.50 1.77 -5.58
C LYS A 101 18.31 2.02 -6.53
N ALA A 102 17.66 0.95 -7.00
CA ALA A 102 16.50 1.07 -7.87
C ALA A 102 15.25 1.60 -7.12
N VAL A 103 15.04 1.16 -5.88
CA VAL A 103 13.99 1.67 -4.99
C VAL A 103 14.18 3.16 -4.71
N ARG A 104 15.40 3.60 -4.41
CA ARG A 104 15.74 5.01 -4.19
C ARG A 104 15.39 5.91 -5.39
N LYS A 105 15.56 5.41 -6.62
CA LYS A 105 15.14 6.11 -7.85
C LYS A 105 13.62 6.25 -7.91
N GLN A 106 12.87 5.19 -7.62
CA GLN A 106 11.41 5.24 -7.61
C GLN A 106 10.88 6.14 -6.49
N TYR A 107 11.47 6.12 -5.29
CA TYR A 107 11.05 7.01 -4.19
C TYR A 107 11.24 8.49 -4.51
N ALA A 108 12.34 8.87 -5.16
CA ALA A 108 12.52 10.26 -5.59
C ALA A 108 11.34 10.73 -6.46
N GLU A 109 10.85 9.88 -7.36
CA GLU A 109 9.69 10.19 -8.22
C GLU A 109 8.37 10.15 -7.45
N MET A 110 8.12 9.10 -6.64
CA MET A 110 6.85 8.93 -5.93
C MET A 110 6.63 10.01 -4.87
N PHE A 111 7.65 10.32 -4.06
CA PHE A 111 7.52 11.35 -3.04
C PHE A 111 7.38 12.75 -3.64
N ALA A 112 8.04 13.03 -4.77
CA ALA A 112 7.84 14.28 -5.49
C ALA A 112 6.42 14.41 -6.10
N ALA A 113 5.74 13.28 -6.34
CA ALA A 113 4.38 13.23 -6.85
C ALA A 113 3.30 13.31 -5.75
N PHE A 114 3.65 13.27 -4.46
CA PHE A 114 2.63 13.36 -3.41
C PHE A 114 1.96 14.75 -3.39
N PRO A 115 0.62 14.80 -3.37
CA PRO A 115 -0.12 16.00 -3.04
C PRO A 115 0.17 16.49 -1.61
N THR A 116 -0.07 17.77 -1.35
CA THR A 116 0.07 18.34 0.01
C THR A 116 -1.29 18.82 0.53
N PRO A 117 -1.72 18.41 1.74
CA PRO A 117 -1.05 17.46 2.65
C PRO A 117 -1.29 15.98 2.26
N THR A 118 -0.28 15.14 2.51
CA THR A 118 -0.35 13.68 2.45
C THR A 118 -0.05 13.07 3.83
N TYR A 119 -0.87 12.09 4.23
CA TYR A 119 -0.60 11.20 5.35
C TYR A 119 -0.33 9.80 4.81
N ALA A 120 0.83 9.24 5.07
CA ALA A 120 1.28 8.00 4.45
C ALA A 120 1.66 6.95 5.49
N THR A 121 1.34 5.70 5.18
CA THR A 121 2.01 4.54 5.77
C THR A 121 2.55 3.67 4.64
N TYR A 122 3.48 2.79 4.96
CA TYR A 122 4.19 1.95 3.99
C TYR A 122 3.53 0.58 3.85
N GLY A 123 3.76 -0.07 2.70
CA GLY A 123 3.28 -1.41 2.42
C GLY A 123 4.37 -2.46 2.58
N ASN A 124 4.09 -3.69 2.12
CA ASN A 124 5.01 -4.81 2.29
C ASN A 124 6.15 -4.82 1.26
N VAL A 125 6.01 -4.10 0.14
CA VAL A 125 7.10 -3.97 -0.85
C VAL A 125 7.99 -2.75 -0.65
N ASP A 126 7.64 -1.88 0.28
CA ASP A 126 8.39 -0.67 0.59
C ASP A 126 9.60 -0.96 1.50
N MET A 127 10.42 0.08 1.73
CA MET A 127 11.64 0.08 2.53
C MET A 127 11.56 1.25 3.52
N PRO A 128 10.82 1.10 4.63
CA PRO A 128 10.51 2.17 5.56
C PRO A 128 11.72 2.93 6.12
N PRO A 129 12.88 2.29 6.40
CA PRO A 129 14.07 3.02 6.85
C PRO A 129 14.54 4.14 5.91
N LEU A 130 14.18 4.07 4.62
CA LEU A 130 14.53 5.09 3.62
C LEU A 130 13.55 6.26 3.58
N TRP A 131 12.29 6.06 4.01
CA TRP A 131 11.23 7.07 3.86
C TRP A 131 11.54 8.43 4.50
N PRO A 132 12.20 8.52 5.67
CA PRO A 132 12.60 9.80 6.25
C PRO A 132 13.53 10.64 5.38
N GLU A 133 14.25 10.03 4.43
CA GLU A 133 15.11 10.76 3.49
C GLU A 133 14.30 11.49 2.40
N TYR A 134 13.04 11.09 2.18
CA TYR A 134 12.17 11.60 1.11
C TYR A 134 10.93 12.34 1.62
N ALA A 135 10.45 12.02 2.82
CA ALA A 135 9.32 12.69 3.44
C ALA A 135 9.68 14.15 3.78
N GLY A 136 9.26 15.08 2.90
CA GLY A 136 9.45 16.52 3.08
C GLY A 136 8.23 17.22 3.67
N PRO A 137 8.28 18.56 3.78
CA PRO A 137 7.13 19.36 4.21
C PRO A 137 5.87 19.03 3.41
N GLY A 138 4.78 18.70 4.12
CA GLY A 138 3.51 18.32 3.51
C GLY A 138 3.26 16.81 3.39
N THR A 139 4.26 15.96 3.66
CA THR A 139 4.08 14.51 3.78
C THR A 139 4.37 14.06 5.21
N THR A 140 3.37 13.50 5.89
CA THR A 140 3.49 12.95 7.24
C THR A 140 3.44 11.43 7.17
N VAL A 141 4.52 10.76 7.58
CA VAL A 141 4.57 9.30 7.68
C VAL A 141 4.09 8.87 9.07
N LEU A 142 3.17 7.90 9.13
CA LEU A 142 2.56 7.41 10.38
C LEU A 142 2.55 5.88 10.40
N ASP A 143 2.95 5.29 11.53
CA ASP A 143 2.90 3.84 11.74
C ASP A 143 2.85 3.48 13.23
N GLY A 144 1.79 2.78 13.66
CA GLY A 144 1.47 2.64 15.08
C GLY A 144 1.02 3.96 15.72
N GLU A 145 0.68 4.94 14.90
CA GLU A 145 0.41 6.33 15.28
C GLU A 145 -0.97 6.78 14.78
N ARG A 146 -1.42 7.94 15.27
CA ARG A 146 -2.70 8.53 14.89
C ARG A 146 -2.60 10.03 14.68
N VAL A 147 -3.50 10.57 13.88
CA VAL A 147 -3.60 12.01 13.60
C VAL A 147 -5.06 12.42 13.49
N GLU A 148 -5.35 13.69 13.80
CA GLU A 148 -6.67 14.27 13.56
C GLU A 148 -6.70 14.93 12.18
N ILE A 149 -7.73 14.60 11.39
CA ILE A 149 -8.03 15.24 10.11
C ILE A 149 -9.50 15.62 10.15
N GLY A 150 -9.82 16.91 9.96
CA GLY A 150 -11.21 17.38 9.91
C GLY A 150 -12.09 16.98 11.10
N GLY A 151 -11.50 16.89 12.31
CA GLY A 151 -12.21 16.49 13.53
C GLY A 151 -12.46 14.98 13.70
N TRP A 152 -11.99 14.13 12.77
CA TRP A 152 -11.96 12.67 12.93
C TRP A 152 -10.55 12.20 13.23
N THR A 153 -10.42 11.15 14.04
CA THR A 153 -9.11 10.54 14.34
C THR A 153 -8.83 9.38 13.39
N PHE A 154 -7.66 9.40 12.74
CA PHE A 154 -7.17 8.38 11.82
C PHE A 154 -5.97 7.67 12.44
N GLY A 155 -6.02 6.34 12.52
CA GLY A 155 -4.92 5.49 12.98
C GLY A 155 -4.23 4.77 11.83
N PHE A 156 -2.90 4.62 11.86
CA PHE A 156 -2.10 4.11 10.74
C PHE A 156 -1.26 2.90 11.15
N VAL A 157 -1.31 1.82 10.36
CA VAL A 157 -0.43 0.66 10.52
C VAL A 157 0.06 0.16 9.16
N GLY A 158 1.37 0.20 8.95
CA GLY A 158 2.01 -0.20 7.71
C GLY A 158 2.64 -1.59 7.75
N GLY A 159 3.09 -2.04 6.58
CA GLY A 159 3.80 -3.29 6.35
C GLY A 159 2.89 -4.48 6.08
N GLY A 160 3.52 -5.63 5.80
CA GLY A 160 2.85 -6.92 5.65
C GLY A 160 3.22 -7.91 6.76
N LEU A 161 2.50 -9.01 6.83
CA LEU A 161 2.87 -10.14 7.69
C LEU A 161 3.82 -11.08 6.94
N ARG A 162 4.68 -11.80 7.68
CA ARG A 162 5.61 -12.78 7.11
C ARG A 162 4.89 -13.80 6.24
N THR A 163 5.33 -13.92 4.99
CA THR A 163 4.84 -14.89 4.02
C THR A 163 6.00 -15.69 3.41
N PRO A 164 5.71 -16.81 2.71
CA PRO A 164 6.72 -17.48 1.89
C PRO A 164 7.31 -16.60 0.77
N MET A 165 6.64 -15.50 0.39
CA MET A 165 7.12 -14.59 -0.65
C MET A 165 8.29 -13.72 -0.19
N ARG A 166 8.42 -13.48 1.13
CA ARG A 166 9.52 -12.71 1.75
C ARG A 166 9.69 -11.35 1.09
N THR A 167 8.60 -10.59 1.02
CA THR A 167 8.63 -9.23 0.49
C THR A 167 9.46 -8.30 1.40
N PRO A 168 9.98 -7.18 0.88
CA PRO A 168 10.94 -6.30 1.58
C PRO A 168 10.62 -5.93 3.03
N TYR A 169 9.35 -5.67 3.35
CA TYR A 169 8.94 -5.25 4.69
C TYR A 169 7.77 -6.09 5.24
N GLU A 170 8.12 -7.30 5.66
CA GLU A 170 7.23 -8.19 6.40
C GLU A 170 7.64 -8.29 7.87
N ILE A 171 6.69 -8.06 8.77
CA ILE A 171 6.88 -8.10 10.23
C ILE A 171 6.14 -9.29 10.84
N SER A 172 6.46 -9.61 12.10
CA SER A 172 5.76 -10.70 12.80
C SER A 172 4.31 -10.33 13.14
N ASP A 173 3.47 -11.33 13.39
CA ASP A 173 2.11 -11.13 13.87
C ASP A 173 2.09 -10.33 15.20
N GLU A 174 3.08 -10.56 16.07
CA GLU A 174 3.23 -9.84 17.35
C GLU A 174 3.62 -8.38 17.16
N GLU A 175 4.57 -8.09 16.27
CA GLU A 175 4.97 -6.71 15.94
C GLU A 175 3.80 -5.94 15.33
N TYR A 176 3.06 -6.56 14.41
CA TYR A 176 1.87 -5.96 13.81
C TYR A 176 0.76 -5.72 14.85
N ALA A 177 0.51 -6.70 15.73
CA ALA A 177 -0.46 -6.56 16.80
C ALA A 177 -0.09 -5.43 17.77
N ALA A 178 1.19 -5.27 18.11
CA ALA A 178 1.66 -4.18 18.95
C ALA A 178 1.40 -2.80 18.33
N LYS A 179 1.59 -2.66 17.01
CA LYS A 179 1.24 -1.42 16.29
C LYS A 179 -0.27 -1.12 16.34
N ILE A 180 -1.10 -2.16 16.15
CA ILE A 180 -2.57 -2.04 16.24
C ILE A 180 -3.01 -1.58 17.64
N GLU A 181 -2.44 -2.16 18.69
CA GLU A 181 -2.75 -1.75 20.07
C GLU A 181 -2.24 -0.33 20.39
N ALA A 182 -1.09 0.08 19.84
CA ALA A 182 -0.56 1.43 20.02
C ALA A 182 -1.47 2.52 19.42
N VAL A 183 -2.12 2.23 18.30
CA VAL A 183 -3.11 3.14 17.67
C VAL A 183 -4.33 3.36 18.58
N GLY A 184 -4.85 2.29 19.19
CA GLY A 184 -6.03 2.34 20.05
C GLY A 184 -7.35 2.65 19.31
N GLU A 185 -8.27 3.33 19.99
CA GLU A 185 -9.57 3.70 19.42
C GLU A 185 -9.46 4.94 18.50
N VAL A 186 -10.03 4.82 17.30
CA VAL A 186 -10.01 5.85 16.24
C VAL A 186 -11.31 5.82 15.44
N ASP A 187 -11.65 6.91 14.75
CA ASP A 187 -12.80 6.93 13.83
C ASP A 187 -12.52 6.11 12.57
N VAL A 188 -11.28 6.16 12.07
CA VAL A 188 -10.86 5.46 10.85
C VAL A 188 -9.54 4.75 11.09
N LEU A 189 -9.52 3.44 10.84
CA LEU A 189 -8.31 2.62 10.92
C LEU A 189 -7.76 2.37 9.51
N CYS A 190 -6.61 2.95 9.22
CA CYS A 190 -5.89 2.88 7.95
C CYS A 190 -4.75 1.87 8.07
N THR A 191 -4.87 0.73 7.40
CA THR A 191 -3.81 -0.30 7.38
C THR A 191 -3.35 -0.60 5.97
N HIS A 192 -2.13 -1.10 5.78
CA HIS A 192 -1.77 -1.61 4.47
C HIS A 192 -2.51 -2.93 4.15
N ILE A 193 -2.35 -3.94 5.01
CA ILE A 193 -3.01 -5.25 4.82
C ILE A 193 -4.45 -5.27 5.35
N PRO A 194 -5.33 -6.12 4.76
CA PRO A 194 -6.72 -6.28 5.18
C PRO A 194 -6.87 -7.02 6.53
N PRO A 195 -8.03 -6.89 7.21
CA PRO A 195 -8.41 -7.85 8.24
C PRO A 195 -8.56 -9.26 7.63
N GLU A 196 -8.25 -10.29 8.42
CA GLU A 196 -8.30 -11.68 7.96
C GLU A 196 -9.75 -12.18 7.77
N VAL A 197 -10.36 -11.83 6.64
CA VAL A 197 -11.72 -12.21 6.24
C VAL A 197 -11.69 -12.76 4.81
N PRO A 198 -12.18 -13.98 4.55
CA PRO A 198 -12.05 -14.64 3.24
C PRO A 198 -12.46 -13.78 2.05
N GLU A 199 -13.55 -13.02 2.18
CA GLU A 199 -14.08 -12.16 1.13
C GLU A 199 -13.17 -10.95 0.83
N LEU A 200 -12.44 -10.46 1.83
CA LEU A 200 -11.52 -9.33 1.72
C LEU A 200 -10.10 -9.75 1.32
N VAL A 201 -9.72 -11.00 1.59
CA VAL A 201 -8.35 -11.50 1.38
C VAL A 201 -8.19 -12.37 0.14
N TYR A 202 -9.27 -12.78 -0.52
CA TYR A 202 -9.17 -13.59 -1.73
C TYR A 202 -8.93 -12.71 -2.96
N ASP A 203 -7.80 -12.92 -3.63
CA ASP A 203 -7.50 -12.30 -4.92
C ASP A 203 -8.04 -13.16 -6.08
N THR A 204 -8.93 -12.59 -6.87
CA THR A 204 -9.65 -13.28 -7.94
C THR A 204 -8.79 -13.54 -9.19
N VAL A 205 -7.73 -12.76 -9.40
CA VAL A 205 -6.81 -12.92 -10.52
C VAL A 205 -5.69 -13.88 -10.15
N ALA A 206 -5.04 -13.68 -8.99
CA ALA A 206 -4.03 -14.58 -8.47
C ALA A 206 -4.63 -15.92 -8.00
N ARG A 207 -5.95 -15.98 -7.81
CA ARG A 207 -6.73 -17.16 -7.39
C ARG A 207 -6.19 -17.79 -6.10
N ARG A 208 -5.86 -16.94 -5.13
CA ARG A 208 -5.31 -17.35 -3.83
C ARG A 208 -5.76 -16.39 -2.74
N PHE A 209 -5.63 -16.85 -1.50
CA PHE A 209 -5.78 -15.98 -0.34
C PHE A 209 -4.46 -15.25 -0.07
N GLU A 210 -4.52 -13.93 -0.05
CA GLU A 210 -3.45 -13.10 0.49
C GLU A 210 -3.51 -13.12 2.02
N ARG A 211 -2.40 -12.75 2.66
CA ARG A 211 -2.31 -12.81 4.12
C ARG A 211 -2.95 -11.56 4.73
N GLY A 212 -4.11 -11.74 5.37
CA GLY A 212 -4.72 -10.72 6.23
C GLY A 212 -4.23 -10.78 7.68
N SER A 213 -4.65 -9.82 8.50
CA SER A 213 -4.31 -9.73 9.92
C SER A 213 -5.48 -10.10 10.83
N ARG A 214 -5.26 -11.11 11.68
CA ARG A 214 -6.21 -11.49 12.73
C ARG A 214 -6.28 -10.44 13.84
N ALA A 215 -5.14 -9.87 14.23
CA ALA A 215 -5.10 -8.80 15.25
C ALA A 215 -5.92 -7.57 14.81
N LEU A 216 -5.85 -7.21 13.53
CA LEU A 216 -6.67 -6.16 12.94
C LEU A 216 -8.18 -6.52 12.98
N LEU A 217 -8.54 -7.74 12.60
CA LEU A 217 -9.94 -8.20 12.68
C LEU A 217 -10.48 -8.14 14.11
N ASP A 218 -9.70 -8.57 15.09
CA ASP A 218 -10.08 -8.54 16.50
C ASP A 218 -10.19 -7.11 17.03
N ALA A 219 -9.30 -6.21 16.61
CA ALA A 219 -9.40 -4.78 16.92
C ALA A 219 -10.66 -4.15 16.33
N ILE A 220 -10.98 -4.38 15.05
CA ILE A 220 -12.19 -3.88 14.40
C ILE A 220 -13.45 -4.32 15.17
N ARG A 221 -13.53 -5.58 15.59
CA ARG A 221 -14.67 -6.09 16.36
C ARG A 221 -14.81 -5.42 17.73
N ARG A 222 -13.68 -5.12 18.36
CA ARG A 222 -13.60 -4.52 19.71
C ARG A 222 -13.89 -3.02 19.70
N THR A 223 -13.17 -2.26 18.89
CA THR A 223 -13.20 -0.78 18.89
C THR A 223 -14.22 -0.20 17.92
N ARG A 224 -14.67 -1.00 16.93
CA ARG A 224 -15.75 -0.65 15.99
C ARG A 224 -15.55 0.73 15.34
N PRO A 225 -14.39 1.00 14.69
CA PRO A 225 -14.19 2.26 14.00
C PRO A 225 -15.26 2.43 12.91
N ARG A 226 -15.52 3.66 12.48
CA ARG A 226 -16.48 3.93 11.39
C ARG A 226 -16.02 3.25 10.11
N TYR A 227 -14.73 3.31 9.83
CA TYR A 227 -14.10 2.73 8.66
C TYR A 227 -12.83 1.94 9.02
N SER A 228 -12.59 0.86 8.28
CA SER A 228 -11.29 0.22 8.14
C SER A 228 -10.90 0.23 6.67
N LEU A 229 -9.84 0.97 6.34
CA LEU A 229 -9.38 1.21 4.97
C LEU A 229 -8.04 0.50 4.77
N PHE A 230 -7.91 -0.26 3.68
CA PHE A 230 -6.72 -1.08 3.41
C PHE A 230 -6.51 -1.35 1.91
N GLY A 231 -5.34 -1.89 1.55
CA GLY A 231 -5.02 -2.34 0.18
C GLY A 231 -4.53 -3.79 0.17
N HIS A 232 -3.32 -4.01 -0.36
CA HIS A 232 -2.57 -5.26 -0.46
C HIS A 232 -3.16 -6.31 -1.42
N VAL A 233 -4.49 -6.48 -1.43
CA VAL A 233 -5.18 -7.39 -2.33
C VAL A 233 -5.62 -6.62 -3.57
N HIS A 234 -5.00 -6.93 -4.71
CA HIS A 234 -5.14 -6.08 -5.90
C HIS A 234 -6.48 -6.29 -6.62
N GLN A 235 -7.02 -7.50 -6.61
CA GLN A 235 -8.32 -7.84 -7.20
C GLN A 235 -9.19 -8.62 -6.22
N PRO A 236 -9.66 -7.97 -5.12
CA PRO A 236 -10.36 -8.66 -4.05
C PRO A 236 -11.71 -9.23 -4.51
N LEU A 237 -12.14 -10.33 -3.92
CA LEU A 237 -13.46 -10.91 -4.17
C LEU A 237 -14.59 -9.91 -3.90
N VAL A 238 -14.50 -9.19 -2.77
CA VAL A 238 -15.34 -8.01 -2.52
C VAL A 238 -14.47 -6.82 -2.16
N ARG A 239 -14.75 -5.67 -2.77
CA ARG A 239 -14.04 -4.43 -2.46
C ARG A 239 -14.48 -3.80 -1.14
N ARG A 240 -15.70 -4.08 -0.69
CA ARG A 240 -16.32 -3.44 0.47
C ARG A 240 -17.29 -4.38 1.15
N MET A 241 -17.24 -4.45 2.48
CA MET A 241 -18.23 -5.15 3.30
C MET A 241 -18.27 -4.57 4.72
N ARG A 242 -19.24 -5.00 5.53
CA ARG A 242 -19.31 -4.62 6.94
C ARG A 242 -18.89 -5.74 7.87
N ILE A 243 -18.17 -5.37 8.92
CA ILE A 243 -17.89 -6.22 10.09
C ILE A 243 -18.52 -5.52 11.29
N GLY A 244 -19.67 -6.01 11.73
CA GLY A 244 -20.50 -5.27 12.69
C GLY A 244 -20.95 -3.93 12.11
N ALA A 245 -20.63 -2.83 12.79
CA ALA A 245 -20.92 -1.47 12.33
C ALA A 245 -19.81 -0.85 11.46
N THR A 246 -18.61 -1.45 11.45
CA THR A 246 -17.45 -0.92 10.71
C THR A 246 -17.57 -1.21 9.23
N GLU A 247 -17.38 -0.18 8.41
CA GLU A 247 -17.27 -0.31 6.97
C GLU A 247 -15.83 -0.64 6.57
N CYS A 248 -15.59 -1.85 6.08
CA CYS A 248 -14.29 -2.31 5.61
C CYS A 248 -14.19 -2.08 4.11
N VAL A 249 -13.16 -1.36 3.65
CA VAL A 249 -13.01 -0.96 2.25
C VAL A 249 -11.57 -1.22 1.78
N ASN A 250 -11.44 -2.04 0.74
CA ASN A 250 -10.23 -2.11 -0.04
C ASN A 250 -10.15 -0.89 -0.99
N VAL A 251 -9.17 -0.02 -0.76
CA VAL A 251 -8.92 1.22 -1.52
C VAL A 251 -7.88 1.04 -2.64
N GLY A 252 -7.22 -0.11 -2.71
CA GLY A 252 -6.40 -0.54 -3.84
C GLY A 252 -7.25 -1.07 -5.02
N HIS A 253 -6.67 -1.48 -6.13
CA HIS A 253 -5.28 -1.34 -6.58
C HIS A 253 -5.11 -0.02 -7.34
N PHE A 254 -4.45 0.97 -6.74
CA PHE A 254 -4.36 2.31 -7.32
C PHE A 254 -3.53 2.33 -8.62
N ALA A 255 -2.47 1.52 -8.71
CA ALA A 255 -1.62 1.48 -9.89
C ALA A 255 -2.42 1.20 -11.17
N GLY A 256 -3.38 0.27 -11.11
CA GLY A 256 -4.25 -0.05 -12.25
C GLY A 256 -5.43 0.91 -12.44
N SER A 257 -6.01 1.44 -11.36
CA SER A 257 -7.23 2.25 -11.46
C SER A 257 -6.95 3.75 -11.70
N GLY A 258 -5.85 4.27 -11.16
CA GLY A 258 -5.52 5.70 -11.14
C GLY A 258 -6.56 6.59 -10.45
N LYS A 259 -7.47 6.00 -9.66
CA LYS A 259 -8.61 6.69 -9.05
C LYS A 259 -8.59 6.49 -7.53
N PRO A 260 -8.49 7.56 -6.73
CA PRO A 260 -8.58 7.44 -5.28
C PRO A 260 -9.98 7.07 -4.83
N TRP A 261 -10.08 6.47 -3.66
CA TRP A 261 -11.35 6.35 -2.95
C TRP A 261 -11.61 7.63 -2.14
N ALA A 262 -12.82 8.18 -2.20
CA ALA A 262 -13.16 9.42 -1.51
C ALA A 262 -13.98 9.16 -0.24
N LEU A 263 -13.54 9.75 0.87
CA LEU A 263 -14.26 9.78 2.14
C LEU A 263 -14.62 11.22 2.48
N GLU A 264 -15.90 11.44 2.80
CA GLU A 264 -16.46 12.75 3.13
C GLU A 264 -17.30 12.68 4.40
N TRP A 265 -17.17 13.68 5.28
CA TRP A 265 -18.01 13.86 6.46
C TRP A 265 -18.26 15.33 6.78
#